data_AF-A0A238XFG1-F1
#
_entry.id   AF-A0A238XFG1-F1
#
_cell.length_a   1.000
_cell.length_b   1.000
_cell.length_c   1.000
_cell.angle_alpha   90.00
_cell.angle_beta   90.00
_cell.angle_gamma   90.00
#
_symmetry.space_group_name_H-M   'P 1'
#
loop_
_entity.id
_entity.type
_entity.pdbx_description
1 polymer ?
#
loop_
_entity_poly.entity_id
_entity_poly.type
_entity_poly.pdbx_seq_one_letter_code
_entity_poly.pdbx_strand_id
1 'polypeptide(L)'
;MFTIADLRQRGLILFEAISGSRAYGTNLPHSDTDLKGVFILPETEFYGLDYVPQVANETNNEVFYELRRFVELLLKSNPTVLELLGTPADCVVFRHPLFEEFRAEDFLSKLCRICYSSDSQSAGAEQEN
;
A
#
# COMPACT_ATOMS: atom_id res chain seq x y z
N MET A 1 8.39 14.14 -15.07
CA MET A 1 8.32 13.17 -13.96
C MET A 1 6.89 13.15 -13.47
N PHE A 2 6.26 11.98 -13.37
CA PHE A 2 4.87 11.85 -12.92
C PHE A 2 4.78 12.21 -11.43
N THR A 3 3.86 13.08 -11.05
CA THR A 3 3.64 13.50 -9.65
C THR A 3 2.28 13.03 -9.13
N ILE A 4 2.10 13.06 -7.81
CA ILE A 4 0.82 12.70 -7.17
C ILE A 4 -0.29 13.69 -7.58
N ALA A 5 0.06 14.96 -7.81
CA ALA A 5 -0.89 15.95 -8.30
C ALA A 5 -1.41 15.58 -9.70
N ASP A 6 -0.54 15.09 -10.59
CA ASP A 6 -0.93 14.62 -11.93
C ASP A 6 -1.90 13.44 -11.84
N LEU A 7 -1.68 12.51 -10.90
CA LEU A 7 -2.57 11.36 -10.68
C LEU A 7 -3.98 11.79 -10.29
N ARG A 8 -4.09 12.72 -9.34
CA ARG A 8 -5.38 13.27 -8.87
C ARG A 8 -6.07 14.06 -9.99
N GLN A 9 -5.35 14.95 -10.67
CA GLN A 9 -5.93 15.81 -11.72
C GLN A 9 -6.43 15.01 -12.93
N ARG A 10 -5.75 13.92 -13.29
CA ARG A 10 -6.09 13.06 -14.42
C ARG A 10 -7.08 11.93 -14.06
N GLY A 11 -7.46 11.79 -12.79
CA GLY A 11 -8.39 10.74 -12.33
C GLY A 11 -7.83 9.32 -12.47
N LEU A 12 -6.52 9.15 -12.28
CA LEU A 12 -5.81 7.88 -12.49
C LEU A 12 -5.74 7.01 -11.24
N ILE A 13 -6.24 7.50 -10.10
CA ILE A 13 -6.20 6.80 -8.83
C ILE A 13 -7.31 5.75 -8.80
N LEU A 14 -6.97 4.53 -8.38
CA LEU A 14 -7.92 3.44 -8.12
C LEU A 14 -8.21 3.28 -6.64
N PHE A 15 -7.25 3.58 -5.78
CA PHE A 15 -7.39 3.49 -4.33
C PHE A 15 -6.50 4.50 -3.63
N GLU A 16 -7.00 5.12 -2.57
CA GLU A 16 -6.25 6.02 -1.72
C GLU A 16 -6.76 5.85 -0.29
N ALA A 17 -5.82 5.66 0.63
CA ALA A 17 -6.15 5.52 2.03
C ALA A 17 -5.05 6.05 2.96
N ILE A 18 -5.49 6.41 4.16
CA ILE A 18 -4.61 6.79 5.25
C ILE A 18 -3.94 5.52 5.78
N SER A 19 -2.62 5.56 5.84
CA SER A 19 -1.76 4.50 6.37
C SER A 19 -1.04 5.00 7.64
N GLY A 20 -0.24 4.14 8.27
CA GLY A 20 0.59 4.53 9.42
C GLY A 20 -0.14 4.57 10.77
N SER A 21 0.49 5.22 11.76
CA SER A 21 0.07 5.26 13.18
C SER A 21 -1.37 5.75 13.42
N ARG A 22 -1.94 6.51 12.48
CA ARG A 22 -3.35 6.93 12.51
C ARG A 22 -4.33 5.78 12.32
N ALA A 23 -3.99 4.80 11.48
CA ALA A 23 -4.81 3.58 11.33
C ALA A 23 -4.79 2.72 12.61
N TYR A 24 -3.77 2.88 13.47
CA TYR A 24 -3.56 2.11 14.69
C TYR A 24 -3.76 2.90 16.00
N GLY A 25 -4.24 4.15 15.94
CA GLY A 25 -4.64 4.94 17.11
C GLY A 25 -3.51 5.45 18.02
N THR A 26 -2.25 5.46 17.57
CA THR A 26 -1.07 5.87 18.37
C THR A 26 -0.63 7.32 18.14
N ASN A 27 -1.60 8.24 18.00
CA ASN A 27 -1.33 9.55 17.42
C ASN A 27 -0.89 10.62 18.44
N LEU A 28 0.14 11.39 18.09
CA LEU A 28 0.51 12.67 18.71
C LEU A 28 -0.04 13.84 17.84
N PRO A 29 -0.31 15.04 18.39
CA PRO A 29 -0.95 16.17 17.67
C PRO A 29 -0.21 16.67 16.42
N HIS A 30 1.06 16.28 16.25
CA HIS A 30 1.95 16.72 15.17
C HIS A 30 2.28 15.61 14.16
N SER A 31 1.61 14.46 14.23
CA SER A 31 1.88 13.37 13.29
C SER A 31 1.43 13.73 11.88
N ASP A 32 2.41 13.73 10.97
CA ASP A 32 2.19 13.68 9.53
C ASP A 32 1.25 12.50 9.20
N THR A 33 0.42 12.70 8.18
CA THR A 33 -0.52 11.67 7.72
C THR A 33 0.15 10.92 6.59
N ASP A 34 0.40 9.62 6.78
CA ASP A 34 0.85 8.78 5.69
C ASP A 34 -0.34 8.46 4.79
N LEU A 35 -0.21 8.72 3.49
CA LEU A 35 -1.18 8.29 2.48
C LEU A 35 -0.52 7.28 1.57
N LYS A 36 -1.26 6.21 1.31
CA LYS A 36 -0.86 5.20 0.36
C LYS A 36 -1.98 4.93 -0.62
N GLY A 37 -1.61 4.64 -1.85
CA GLY A 37 -2.61 4.41 -2.88
C GLY A 37 -2.12 3.57 -4.03
N VAL A 38 -3.06 3.29 -4.93
CA VAL A 38 -2.84 2.55 -6.16
C VAL A 38 -3.37 3.38 -7.32
N PHE A 39 -2.59 3.48 -8.38
CA PHE A 39 -2.95 4.20 -9.60
C PHE A 39 -2.75 3.33 -10.84
N ILE A 40 -3.43 3.70 -11.93
CA ILE A 40 -3.25 3.07 -13.23
C ILE A 40 -2.49 4.00 -14.17
N LEU A 41 -1.50 3.47 -14.88
CA LEU A 41 -0.84 4.22 -15.94
C LEU A 41 -1.76 4.32 -17.17
N PRO A 42 -1.87 5.51 -17.80
CA PRO A 42 -2.54 5.65 -19.08
C PRO A 42 -1.79 4.87 -20.17
N GLU A 43 -2.52 4.43 -21.21
CA GLU A 43 -1.97 3.61 -22.30
C GLU A 43 -0.71 4.23 -22.93
N THR A 44 -0.71 5.53 -23.18
CA THR A 44 0.41 6.25 -23.79
C THR A 44 1.71 6.15 -23.00
N GLU A 45 1.63 6.18 -21.67
CA GLU A 45 2.77 6.06 -20.77
C GLU A 45 3.10 4.60 -20.47
N PHE A 46 2.10 3.71 -20.51
CA PHE A 46 2.28 2.27 -20.39
C PHE A 46 3.05 1.67 -21.58
N TYR A 47 2.75 2.12 -22.80
CA TYR A 47 3.49 1.74 -24.02
C TYR A 47 4.77 2.55 -24.23
N GLY A 48 5.04 3.54 -23.38
CA GLY A 48 6.27 4.33 -23.39
C GLY A 48 7.49 3.52 -22.94
N LEU A 49 8.68 4.07 -23.18
CA LEU A 49 9.93 3.48 -22.71
C LEU A 49 10.20 3.76 -21.21
N ASP A 50 9.44 4.69 -20.62
CA ASP A 50 9.65 5.19 -19.26
C ASP A 50 8.55 4.71 -18.31
N TYR A 51 8.61 3.43 -17.93
CA TYR A 51 7.68 2.86 -16.96
C TYR A 51 7.90 3.44 -15.56
N VAL A 52 6.81 3.90 -14.93
CA VAL A 52 6.82 4.48 -13.58
C VAL A 52 6.15 3.51 -12.59
N PRO A 53 6.92 2.68 -11.86
CA PRO A 53 6.35 1.68 -10.95
C PRO A 53 5.72 2.26 -9.69
N GLN A 54 6.17 3.45 -9.28
CA GLN A 54 5.68 4.14 -8.09
C GLN A 54 5.91 5.65 -8.21
N VAL A 55 5.07 6.42 -7.54
CA VAL A 55 5.21 7.87 -7.38
C VAL A 55 5.15 8.18 -5.89
N ALA A 56 6.12 8.93 -5.38
CA ALA A 56 6.16 9.36 -3.99
C ALA A 56 6.43 10.85 -3.88
N ASN A 57 5.98 11.48 -2.79
CA ASN A 57 6.38 12.84 -2.46
C ASN A 57 7.81 12.87 -1.87
N GLU A 58 8.38 14.07 -1.71
CA GLU A 58 9.77 14.25 -1.23
C GLU A 58 10.02 13.61 0.15
N THR A 59 8.99 13.61 1.00
CA THR A 59 9.03 13.06 2.36
C THR A 59 8.72 11.56 2.44
N ASN A 60 8.28 10.93 1.35
CA ASN A 60 7.70 9.57 1.31
C ASN A 60 6.50 9.33 2.24
N ASN A 61 5.82 10.40 2.68
CA ASN A 61 4.57 10.31 3.42
C ASN A 61 3.39 10.00 2.49
N GLU A 62 3.47 10.38 1.21
CA GLU A 62 2.50 10.00 0.19
C GLU A 62 3.17 9.07 -0.82
N VAL A 63 2.69 7.82 -0.93
CA VAL A 63 3.25 6.81 -1.83
C VAL A 63 2.15 6.11 -2.61
N PHE A 64 2.23 6.20 -3.94
CA PHE A 64 1.28 5.57 -4.85
C PHE A 64 2.00 4.52 -5.70
N TYR A 65 1.45 3.31 -5.71
CA TYR A 65 1.96 2.20 -6.50
C TYR A 65 1.18 2.10 -7.81
N GLU A 66 1.89 1.86 -8.90
CA GLU A 66 1.24 1.52 -10.17
C GLU A 66 0.56 0.14 -10.05
N LEU A 67 -0.55 -0.09 -10.74
CA LEU A 67 -1.38 -1.29 -10.64
C LEU A 67 -0.60 -2.60 -10.86
N ARG A 68 0.19 -2.72 -11.94
CA ARG A 68 1.06 -3.88 -12.15
C ARG A 68 2.06 -4.02 -11.02
N ARG A 69 2.71 -2.93 -10.58
CA ARG A 69 3.64 -2.98 -9.44
C ARG A 69 2.96 -3.46 -8.16
N PHE A 70 1.74 -2.99 -7.89
CA PHE A 70 0.93 -3.39 -6.75
C PHE A 70 0.64 -4.89 -6.78
N VAL A 71 0.19 -5.42 -7.92
CA VAL A 71 -0.05 -6.87 -8.10
C VAL A 71 1.25 -7.69 -7.95
N GLU A 72 2.36 -7.22 -8.52
CA GLU A 72 3.67 -7.87 -8.36
C GLU A 72 4.10 -7.98 -6.88
N LEU A 73 3.80 -6.96 -6.07
CA LEU A 73 4.08 -6.93 -4.64
C LEU A 73 3.12 -7.84 -3.85
N LEU A 74 1.83 -7.86 -4.21
CA LEU A 74 0.83 -8.75 -3.62
C LEU A 74 1.19 -10.23 -3.84
N LEU A 75 1.60 -10.60 -5.04
CA LEU A 75 2.06 -11.96 -5.38
C LEU A 75 3.30 -12.38 -4.59
N LYS A 76 4.10 -11.42 -4.11
CA LYS A 76 5.25 -11.64 -3.22
C LYS A 76 4.90 -11.57 -1.75
N SER A 77 3.61 -11.46 -1.41
CA SER A 77 3.12 -11.32 -0.03
C SER A 77 3.77 -10.15 0.71
N ASN A 78 4.02 -9.03 0.02
CA ASN A 78 4.62 -7.87 0.66
C ASN A 78 3.64 -7.24 1.67
N PRO A 79 4.03 -7.07 2.94
CA PRO A 79 3.11 -6.66 4.01
C PRO A 79 2.52 -5.26 3.78
N THR A 80 3.29 -4.32 3.23
CA THR A 80 2.83 -2.95 3.00
C THR A 80 1.65 -2.86 2.04
N VAL A 81 1.65 -3.64 0.95
CA VAL A 81 0.53 -3.65 0.01
C VAL A 81 -0.62 -4.54 0.47
N LEU A 82 -0.35 -5.57 1.28
CA LEU A 82 -1.39 -6.38 1.92
C LEU A 82 -2.19 -5.56 2.93
N GLU A 83 -1.54 -4.69 3.71
CA GLU A 83 -2.20 -3.74 4.60
C GLU A 83 -3.18 -2.81 3.86
N LEU A 84 -2.87 -2.44 2.60
CA LEU A 84 -3.78 -1.62 1.80
C LEU A 84 -5.08 -2.34 1.46
N LEU A 85 -5.04 -3.65 1.22
CA LEU A 85 -6.26 -4.44 1.00
C LEU A 85 -7.10 -4.55 2.28
N GLY A 86 -6.44 -4.60 3.45
CA GLY A 86 -7.07 -4.68 4.77
C GLY A 86 -7.38 -3.32 5.42
N THR A 87 -7.28 -2.21 4.68
CA THR A 87 -7.47 -0.87 5.27
C THR A 87 -8.92 -0.67 5.73
N PRO A 88 -9.14 -0.24 7.00
CA PRO A 88 -10.50 -0.06 7.50
C PRO A 88 -11.21 1.11 6.81
N ALA A 89 -12.53 1.05 6.73
CA ALA A 89 -13.35 1.93 5.89
C ALA A 89 -13.28 3.41 6.29
N ASP A 90 -13.00 3.70 7.56
CA ASP A 90 -12.80 5.06 8.09
C ASP A 90 -11.47 5.69 7.62
N CYS A 91 -10.51 4.87 7.20
CA CYS A 91 -9.21 5.29 6.68
C CYS A 91 -9.19 5.38 5.15
N VAL A 92 -10.23 4.87 4.45
CA VAL A 92 -10.32 4.93 2.98
C VAL A 92 -10.75 6.34 2.54
N VAL A 93 -9.90 7.00 1.77
CA VAL A 93 -10.17 8.34 1.21
C VAL A 93 -10.90 8.21 -0.13
N PHE A 94 -10.46 7.28 -0.97
CA PHE A 94 -11.05 7.02 -2.27
C PHE A 94 -10.92 5.54 -2.66
N ARG A 95 -11.95 4.99 -3.30
CA ARG A 95 -11.97 3.62 -3.83
C ARG A 95 -12.76 3.58 -5.12
N HIS A 96 -12.10 3.15 -6.19
CA HIS A 96 -12.74 2.87 -7.47
C HIS A 96 -13.30 1.43 -7.48
N PRO A 97 -14.45 1.16 -8.14
CA PRO A 97 -15.02 -0.19 -8.19
C PRO A 97 -14.06 -1.28 -8.71
N LEU A 98 -13.18 -0.93 -9.65
CA LEU A 98 -12.14 -1.85 -10.15
C LEU A 98 -11.17 -2.33 -9.06
N PHE A 99 -11.04 -1.60 -7.95
CA PHE A 99 -10.20 -2.01 -6.84
C PHE A 99 -10.89 -3.06 -5.95
N GLU A 100 -12.22 -3.19 -6.00
CA GLU A 100 -12.97 -4.17 -5.19
C GLU A 100 -12.72 -5.62 -5.61
N GLU A 101 -12.21 -5.82 -6.83
CA GLU A 101 -11.81 -7.13 -7.34
C GLU A 101 -10.57 -7.69 -6.63
N PHE A 102 -9.79 -6.85 -5.93
CA PHE A 102 -8.64 -7.32 -5.17
C PHE A 102 -9.06 -7.80 -3.78
N ARG A 103 -9.06 -9.12 -3.58
CA ARG A 103 -9.32 -9.73 -2.27
C ARG A 103 -8.02 -10.22 -1.66
N ALA A 104 -7.77 -9.90 -0.39
CA ALA A 104 -6.55 -10.33 0.29
C ALA A 104 -6.39 -11.86 0.24
N GLU A 105 -7.51 -12.58 0.40
CA GLU A 105 -7.59 -14.05 0.31
C GLU A 105 -6.94 -14.64 -0.95
N ASP A 106 -6.98 -13.94 -2.09
CA ASP A 106 -6.43 -14.43 -3.36
C ASP A 106 -4.90 -14.42 -3.39
N PHE A 107 -4.27 -13.64 -2.51
CA PHE A 107 -2.81 -13.45 -2.45
C PHE A 107 -2.17 -14.12 -1.23
N LEU A 108 -2.98 -14.58 -0.27
CA LEU A 108 -2.54 -15.28 0.94
C LEU A 108 -2.19 -16.75 0.63
N SER A 109 -1.02 -16.99 0.03
CA SER A 109 -0.46 -18.33 -0.10
C SER A 109 0.25 -18.79 1.19
N LYS A 110 0.62 -20.09 1.30
CA LYS A 110 1.36 -20.64 2.47
C LYS A 110 2.64 -19.84 2.84
N LEU A 111 3.17 -19.03 1.95
CA LEU A 111 4.31 -18.12 2.17
C LEU A 111 3.99 -16.98 3.16
N CYS A 112 2.72 -16.55 3.29
CA CYS A 112 2.32 -15.50 4.25
C CYS A 112 2.54 -15.90 5.72
N ARG A 113 2.71 -17.19 6.02
CA ARG A 113 3.00 -17.66 7.39
C ARG A 113 4.34 -17.17 7.92
N ILE A 114 5.29 -16.84 7.03
CA ILE A 114 6.65 -16.45 7.43
C ILE A 114 6.73 -14.95 7.77
N CYS A 115 5.99 -14.08 7.07
CA CYS A 115 6.05 -12.63 7.28
C CYS A 115 5.44 -12.15 8.61
N TYR A 116 4.43 -12.83 9.15
CA TYR A 116 3.83 -12.47 10.44
C TYR A 116 4.49 -13.18 11.64
N SER A 117 5.38 -14.14 11.42
CA SER A 117 6.02 -14.90 12.51
C SER A 117 7.33 -14.29 12.98
N SER A 118 7.94 -13.37 12.22
CA SER A 118 9.21 -12.73 12.59
C SER A 118 9.10 -11.72 13.72
N ASP A 119 7.90 -11.18 13.99
CA ASP A 119 7.67 -10.24 15.10
C ASP A 119 7.27 -10.94 16.42
N SER A 120 7.12 -12.27 16.40
CA SER A 120 6.73 -13.05 17.59
C SER A 120 7.89 -13.84 18.24
N GLN A 121 9.13 -13.73 17.76
CA GLN A 121 10.29 -14.40 18.36
C GLN A 121 11.24 -13.51 19.19
N SER A 122 10.89 -12.26 19.48
CA SER A 122 11.64 -11.40 20.42
C SER A 122 11.00 -11.28 21.82
N ALA A 123 9.98 -12.09 22.13
CA ALA A 123 9.39 -12.18 23.47
C ALA A 123 9.30 -13.65 23.92
N GLY A 124 10.44 -14.26 24.22
CA GLY A 124 10.46 -15.64 24.69
C GLY A 124 11.86 -16.25 24.80
N ALA A 125 12.82 -15.50 25.33
CA ALA A 125 14.14 -16.06 25.69
C ALA A 125 14.58 -15.48 27.03
N GLU A 126 13.83 -15.81 28.09
CA GLU A 126 14.33 -15.77 29.47
C GLU A 126 13.35 -16.55 30.36
N GLN A 127 13.57 -17.86 30.46
CA GLN A 127 13.41 -18.70 31.65
C GLN A 127 13.31 -20.15 31.22
N GLU A 128 14.41 -20.88 31.35
CA GLU A 128 14.37 -22.25 31.85
C GLU A 128 15.73 -22.57 32.49
N ASN A 129 15.63 -23.11 33.71
CA ASN A 129 16.69 -23.56 34.61
C ASN A 129 17.52 -24.69 34.01
#